data_AF-A0A920AMW1-F1
#
_entry.id   AF-A0A920AMW1-F1
#
_cell.length_a   1.000
_cell.length_b   1.000
_cell.length_c   1.000
_cell.angle_alpha   90.00
_cell.angle_beta   90.00
_cell.angle_gamma   90.00
#
_symmetry.space_group_name_H-M   'P 1'
#
loop_
_entity.id
_entity.type
_entity.pdbx_description
1 polymer ?
#
loop_
_entity_poly.entity_id
_entity_poly.type
_entity_poly.pdbx_seq_one_letter_code
_entity_poly.pdbx_strand_id
1 'polypeptide(L)'
;MKFFDDFKNDDRVTAMIFDPTGLGINPAYALPLARKIKETVDSGKEIVVRGFFFNDTTYMIASGASEISSKKISSFDIDGFGGAAPITKISLRSF
;
A
#
# COMPACT_ATOMS: atom_id res chain seq x y z
N MET A 1 -8.26 9.47 -3.93
CA MET A 1 -8.47 10.09 -2.60
C MET A 1 -9.92 10.41 -2.30
N LYS A 2 -10.70 10.98 -3.23
CA LYS A 2 -12.13 11.28 -3.01
C LYS A 2 -12.93 10.13 -2.38
N PHE A 3 -12.69 8.89 -2.79
CA PHE A 3 -13.35 7.71 -2.19
C PHE A 3 -13.22 7.62 -0.67
N PHE A 4 -12.02 7.85 -0.12
CA PHE A 4 -11.82 7.84 1.33
C PHE A 4 -12.47 9.05 2.01
N ASP A 5 -12.51 10.21 1.33
CA ASP A 5 -13.25 11.37 1.84
C ASP A 5 -14.76 11.12 1.85
N ASP A 6 -15.30 10.51 0.81
CA ASP A 6 -16.72 10.14 0.73
C ASP A 6 -17.06 9.13 1.83
N PHE A 7 -16.25 8.08 1.99
CA PHE A 7 -16.43 7.09 3.06
C PHE A 7 -16.34 7.70 4.46
N LYS A 8 -15.35 8.57 4.68
CA LYS A 8 -15.15 9.26 5.96
C LYS A 8 -16.38 10.07 6.37
N ASN A 9 -17.03 10.73 5.42
CA ASN A 9 -18.16 11.64 5.66
C ASN A 9 -19.54 10.97 5.50
N ASP A 10 -19.61 9.67 5.21
CA ASP A 10 -20.88 8.95 5.08
C ASP A 10 -21.24 8.24 6.39
N ASP A 11 -22.21 8.78 7.13
CA ASP A 11 -22.66 8.24 8.42
C ASP A 11 -23.40 6.90 8.31
N ARG A 12 -23.76 6.46 7.09
CA ARG A 12 -24.45 5.18 6.87
C ARG A 12 -23.50 3.98 6.90
N VAL A 13 -22.19 4.22 6.79
CA VAL A 13 -21.16 3.19 6.73
C VAL A 13 -20.11 3.44 7.81
N THR A 14 -19.74 2.41 8.55
CA THR A 14 -18.81 2.53 9.69
C THR A 14 -17.48 1.83 9.43
N ALA A 15 -17.47 0.84 8.54
CA ALA A 15 -16.31 -0.01 8.28
C ALA A 15 -16.11 -0.29 6.79
N MET A 16 -14.87 -0.58 6.40
CA MET A 16 -14.47 -0.94 5.05
C MET A 16 -13.46 -2.08 5.06
N ILE A 17 -13.63 -3.04 4.14
CA ILE A 17 -12.56 -3.96 3.75
C ILE A 17 -11.92 -3.40 2.47
N PHE A 18 -10.63 -3.10 2.53
CA PHE A 18 -9.86 -2.60 1.39
C PHE A 18 -8.86 -3.66 0.94
N ASP A 19 -8.96 -4.11 -0.30
CA ASP A 19 -8.02 -5.05 -0.91
C ASP A 19 -7.12 -4.32 -1.92
N PRO A 20 -5.85 -4.06 -1.59
CA PRO A 20 -4.93 -3.36 -2.49
C PRO A 20 -4.27 -4.28 -3.53
N THR A 21 -4.60 -5.58 -3.52
CA THR A 21 -3.98 -6.56 -4.42
C THR A 21 -4.21 -6.16 -5.87
N GLY A 22 -3.14 -6.15 -6.67
CA GLY A 22 -3.21 -5.84 -8.10
C GLY A 22 -3.23 -4.35 -8.47
N LEU A 23 -3.25 -3.42 -7.50
CA LEU A 23 -3.26 -1.98 -7.79
C LEU A 23 -1.94 -1.45 -8.40
N GLY A 24 -0.85 -2.22 -8.37
CA GLY A 24 0.43 -1.84 -8.99
C GLY A 24 0.93 -0.46 -8.57
N ILE A 25 0.76 -0.10 -7.30
CA ILE A 25 0.95 1.27 -6.82
C ILE A 25 2.43 1.62 -6.86
N ASN A 26 2.77 2.74 -7.52
CA ASN A 26 4.11 3.30 -7.43
C ASN A 26 4.37 3.75 -5.97
N PRO A 27 5.54 3.43 -5.38
CA PRO A 27 5.89 3.82 -4.02
C PRO A 27 5.62 5.30 -3.69
N ALA A 28 5.78 6.20 -4.66
CA ALA A 28 5.52 7.63 -4.50
C ALA A 28 4.07 7.97 -4.10
N TYR A 29 3.09 7.12 -4.47
CA TYR A 29 1.68 7.30 -4.13
C TYR A 29 1.24 6.51 -2.90
N ALA A 30 2.04 5.54 -2.45
CA ALA A 30 1.67 4.68 -1.34
C ALA A 30 1.68 5.40 0.01
N LEU A 31 2.64 6.30 0.26
CA LEU A 31 2.67 7.07 1.51
C LEU A 31 1.49 8.06 1.63
N PRO A 32 1.17 8.88 0.60
CA PRO A 32 -0.05 9.68 0.61
C PRO A 32 -1.32 8.86 0.86
N LEU A 33 -1.41 7.66 0.29
CA LEU A 33 -2.55 6.76 0.51
C LEU A 33 -2.61 6.22 1.93
N ALA A 34 -1.49 5.75 2.49
CA ALA A 34 -1.40 5.31 3.88
C ALA A 34 -1.86 6.42 4.84
N ARG A 35 -1.41 7.66 4.61
CA ARG A 35 -1.85 8.83 5.40
C ARG A 35 -3.35 9.06 5.29
N LYS A 36 -3.92 8.93 4.08
CA LYS A 36 -5.36 9.12 3.88
C LYS A 36 -6.20 8.06 4.58
N ILE A 37 -5.75 6.81 4.54
CA ILE A 37 -6.37 5.70 5.28
C ILE A 37 -6.30 6.02 6.77
N LYS A 38 -5.14 6.41 7.29
CA LYS A 38 -4.97 6.78 8.70
C LYS A 38 -5.86 7.95 9.12
N GLU A 39 -5.95 9.03 8.34
CA GLU A 39 -6.88 10.14 8.61
C GLU A 39 -8.33 9.69 8.72
N THR A 40 -8.71 8.69 7.93
CA THR A 40 -10.06 8.13 7.94
C THR A 40 -10.29 7.22 9.15
N VAL A 41 -9.28 6.45 9.54
CA VAL A 41 -9.32 5.66 10.78
C VAL A 41 -9.37 6.56 12.01
N ASP A 42 -8.56 7.61 12.04
CA ASP A 42 -8.51 8.59 13.14
C ASP A 42 -9.82 9.38 13.29
N SER A 43 -10.69 9.40 12.26
CA SER A 43 -12.04 9.97 12.35
C SER A 43 -13.07 9.00 12.95
N GLY A 44 -12.66 7.82 13.40
CA GLY A 44 -13.52 6.81 14.00
C GLY A 44 -14.13 5.79 13.02
N LYS A 45 -13.74 5.81 11.74
CA LYS A 45 -14.11 4.73 10.81
C LYS A 45 -13.16 3.55 10.97
N GLU A 46 -13.64 2.36 10.65
CA GLU A 46 -12.81 1.16 10.62
C GLU A 46 -12.36 0.84 9.18
N ILE A 47 -11.07 0.57 8.99
CA ILE A 47 -10.56 0.06 7.71
C ILE A 47 -9.74 -1.19 8.00
N VAL A 48 -10.17 -2.31 7.44
CA VAL A 48 -9.41 -3.57 7.41
C VAL A 48 -8.76 -3.70 6.05
N VAL A 49 -7.43 -3.71 6.00
CA VAL A 49 -6.72 -4.00 4.76
C VAL A 49 -6.52 -5.49 4.66
N ARG A 50 -7.14 -6.10 3.64
CA ARG A 50 -7.11 -7.54 3.42
C ARG A 50 -6.29 -7.88 2.18
N GLY A 51 -5.36 -8.81 2.30
CA GLY A 51 -4.53 -9.24 1.19
C GLY A 51 -3.95 -10.63 1.37
N PHE A 52 -3.31 -11.14 0.32
CA PHE A 52 -2.55 -12.39 0.35
C PHE A 52 -1.03 -12.17 0.25
N PHE A 53 -0.63 -11.11 -0.45
CA PHE A 53 0.76 -10.76 -0.69
C PHE A 53 0.95 -9.29 -0.31
N PHE A 54 1.81 -9.04 0.67
CA PHE A 54 2.15 -7.71 1.14
C PHE A 54 3.62 -7.44 0.83
N ASN A 55 3.89 -6.72 -0.26
CA ASN A 55 5.21 -6.13 -0.51
C ASN A 55 5.36 -4.78 0.20
N ASP A 56 6.54 -4.14 0.14
CA ASP A 56 6.81 -2.83 0.78
C ASP A 56 5.71 -1.79 0.57
N THR A 57 5.22 -1.65 -0.67
CA THR A 57 4.22 -0.64 -1.05
C THR A 57 2.87 -0.96 -0.43
N THR A 58 2.39 -2.19 -0.61
CA THR A 58 1.09 -2.64 -0.09
C THR A 58 1.08 -2.72 1.44
N TYR A 59 2.20 -3.08 2.06
CA TYR A 59 2.36 -3.07 3.51
C TYR A 59 2.39 -1.64 4.07
N MET A 60 3.08 -0.70 3.41
CA MET A 60 3.03 0.71 3.79
C MET A 60 1.61 1.28 3.73
N ILE A 61 0.84 0.95 2.69
CA ILE A 61 -0.59 1.33 2.61
C ILE A 61 -1.38 0.70 3.76
N ALA A 62 -1.18 -0.59 4.01
CA ALA A 62 -1.85 -1.34 5.07
C ALA A 62 -1.55 -0.79 6.48
N SER A 63 -0.36 -0.22 6.69
CA SER A 63 0.05 0.35 7.99
C SER A 63 -0.80 1.52 8.48
N GLY A 64 -1.55 2.18 7.59
CA GLY A 64 -2.49 3.24 7.96
C GLY A 64 -3.84 2.73 8.46
N ALA A 65 -4.11 1.43 8.31
CA ALA A 65 -5.41 0.81 8.58
C ALA A 65 -5.61 0.47 10.07
N SER A 66 -6.85 0.16 10.43
CA SER A 66 -7.22 -0.33 11.77
C SER A 66 -6.70 -1.76 12.00
N GLU A 67 -6.76 -2.59 10.95
CA GLU A 67 -6.30 -3.98 10.97
C GLU A 67 -5.66 -4.34 9.62
N ILE A 68 -4.60 -5.17 9.68
CA ILE A 68 -4.07 -5.88 8.52
C ILE A 68 -4.51 -7.34 8.63
N SER A 69 -5.33 -7.80 7.70
CA SER A 69 -5.88 -9.14 7.68
C SER A 69 -5.29 -9.94 6.51
N SER A 70 -4.83 -11.16 6.79
CA SER A 70 -4.20 -12.01 5.79
C SER A 70 -4.61 -13.47 5.93
N LYS A 71 -4.48 -14.24 4.85
CA LYS A 71 -4.68 -15.70 4.90
C LYS A 71 -3.51 -16.40 5.58
N LYS A 72 -3.77 -17.59 6.15
CA LYS A 72 -2.74 -18.44 6.78
C LYS A 72 -1.56 -18.74 5.85
N ILE A 73 -1.83 -18.93 4.56
CA ILE A 73 -0.81 -19.06 3.52
C ILE A 73 -0.77 -17.71 2.79
N SER A 74 0.12 -16.84 3.26
CA SER A 74 0.36 -15.49 2.73
C SER A 74 1.85 -15.19 2.77
N SER A 75 2.26 -14.09 2.14
CA SER A 75 3.63 -13.62 2.15
C SER A 75 3.66 -12.13 2.49
N PHE A 76 4.60 -11.77 3.36
CA PHE A 76 5.00 -10.40 3.68
C PHE A 76 6.45 -10.27 3.24
N ASP A 77 6.67 -9.48 2.20
CA ASP A 77 7.94 -9.32 1.48
C ASP A 77 8.39 -7.86 1.64
N ILE A 78 9.06 -7.59 2.76
CA ILE A 78 9.42 -6.23 3.19
C ILE A 78 10.93 -6.13 3.14
N ASP A 79 11.45 -5.69 1.99
CA ASP A 79 12.88 -5.60 1.69
C ASP A 79 13.39 -4.15 1.60
N GLY A 80 12.46 -3.18 1.69
CA GLY A 80 12.75 -1.75 1.59
C GLY A 80 12.77 -1.23 0.15
N PHE A 81 12.74 0.10 0.03
CA PHE A 81 12.69 0.75 -1.28
C PHE A 81 14.09 0.85 -1.91
N GLY A 82 14.28 0.18 -3.03
CA GLY A 82 15.48 0.26 -3.87
C GLY A 82 15.15 0.50 -5.34
N GLY A 83 16.19 0.71 -6.15
CA GLY A 83 16.05 0.82 -7.60
C GLY A 83 17.21 0.11 -8.30
N ALA A 84 16.90 -0.66 -9.34
CA ALA A 84 17.93 -1.20 -10.21
C ALA A 84 18.54 -0.04 -11.02
N ALA A 85 19.81 0.28 -10.77
CA ALA A 85 20.57 1.18 -11.64
C ALA A 85 21.23 0.33 -12.73
N PRO A 86 20.77 0.40 -14.00
CA PRO A 86 21.42 -0.35 -15.07
C PRO A 86 22.83 0.21 -15.30
N ILE A 87 23.85 -0.63 -15.11
CA ILE A 87 25.23 -0.28 -15.43
C ILE A 87 25.53 -0.83 -16.84
N THR A 88 25.61 0.05 -17.82
CA THR A 88 26.08 -0.32 -19.17
C THR A 88 27.61 -0.47 -19.15
N LYS A 89 28.11 -1.71 -19.18
CA LYS A 89 29.55 -1.97 -19.35
C LYS A 89 29.96 -1.57 -20.77
N ILE A 90 30.68 -0.45 -20.91
CA ILE A 90 31.34 -0.09 -22.18
C ILE A 90 32.52 -1.05 -22.36
N SER A 91 32.38 -2.01 -23.27
CA SER A 91 33.49 -2.86 -23.71
C SER A 91 34.31 -2.09 -24.74
N LEU A 92 35.35 -1.36 -24.31
CA LEU A 92 36.39 -0.89 -25.22
C LEU A 92 37.20 -2.10 -25.69
N ARG A 93 36.81 -2.68 -26.83
CA ARG A 93 37.75 -3.49 -27.62
C ARG A 93 38.60 -2.51 -28.42
N SER A 94 39.81 -2.28 -27.93
CA SER A 94 40.85 -1.60 -28.70
C SER A 94 41.18 -2.46 -29.92
N PHE A 95 41.04 -1.89 -31.11
CA PHE A 95 41.52 -2.44 -32.38
C PHE A 95 43.03 -2.26 -32.52
#